data_AF-A0A836RL21-F1
#
_entry.id   AF-A0A836RL21-F1
#
_cell.length_a   1.000
_cell.length_b   1.000
_cell.length_c   1.000
_cell.angle_alpha   90.00
_cell.angle_beta   90.00
_cell.angle_gamma   90.00
#
_symmetry.space_group_name_H-M   'P 1'
#
loop_
_entity.id
_entity.type
_entity.pdbx_description
1 polymer ?
#
loop_
_entity_poly.entity_id
_entity_poly.type
_entity_poly.pdbx_seq_one_letter_code
_entity_poly.pdbx_strand_id
1 'polypeptide(L)'
;MAAISSAWESPPADGSDQAPYVNAAVLLEAAVTPEELCGQVIPSIEARLGRRRDPLDKYAPRTIDIDLSLIDQDTLQVGHRRIPDPDLLTRAFVAVPLAEIAPDYVHPQTGDTLQQIAQRLRPSQPPLVLRPEITRKMDEARAASKGLP
;
A
#
# COMPACT_ATOMS: atom_id res chain seq x y z
N MET A 1 9.98 10.27 5.53
CA MET A 1 9.35 8.93 5.65
C MET A 1 9.41 8.46 7.10
N ALA A 2 8.25 8.31 7.73
CA ALA A 2 8.11 7.99 9.15
C ALA A 2 8.25 6.48 9.42
N ALA A 3 7.66 5.62 8.59
CA ALA A 3 7.78 4.17 8.72
C ALA A 3 7.62 3.44 7.37
N ILE A 4 8.10 2.20 7.31
CA ILE A 4 7.93 1.28 6.19
C ILE A 4 7.65 -0.11 6.78
N SER A 5 6.69 -0.83 6.21
CA SER A 5 6.35 -2.19 6.66
C SER A 5 7.37 -3.19 6.14
N SER A 6 7.23 -4.44 6.55
CA SER A 6 7.87 -5.55 5.85
C SER A 6 7.30 -5.72 4.45
N ALA A 7 8.05 -6.41 3.59
CA ALA A 7 7.56 -6.89 2.30
C ALA A 7 6.79 -8.21 2.46
N TRP A 8 5.54 -8.23 2.01
CA TRP A 8 4.62 -9.36 2.11
C TRP A 8 4.21 -9.85 0.72
N GLU A 9 4.51 -11.09 0.41
CA GLU A 9 4.08 -11.74 -0.82
C GLU A 9 2.66 -12.31 -0.67
N SER A 10 1.82 -12.09 -1.69
CA SER A 10 0.48 -12.66 -1.81
C SER A 10 0.25 -13.18 -3.23
N PRO A 11 -0.60 -14.20 -3.41
CA PRO A 11 -1.09 -14.53 -4.75
C PRO A 11 -1.89 -13.36 -5.35
N PRO A 12 -2.09 -13.34 -6.68
CA PRO A 12 -2.97 -12.39 -7.35
C PRO A 12 -4.38 -12.39 -6.75
N ALA A 13 -4.91 -11.19 -6.46
CA ALA A 13 -6.22 -11.03 -5.82
C ALA A 13 -7.40 -11.42 -6.72
N ASP A 14 -7.18 -11.49 -8.04
CA ASP A 14 -8.13 -11.93 -9.05
C ASP A 14 -8.12 -13.46 -9.26
N GLY A 15 -7.21 -14.17 -8.59
CA GLY A 15 -7.05 -15.62 -8.72
C GLY A 15 -6.40 -16.06 -10.04
N SER A 16 -5.77 -15.15 -10.77
CA SER A 16 -5.04 -15.48 -12.00
C SER A 16 -3.76 -16.29 -11.71
N ASP A 17 -3.27 -17.00 -12.73
CA ASP A 17 -1.99 -17.74 -12.68
C ASP A 17 -0.76 -16.83 -12.85
N GLN A 18 -0.92 -15.52 -12.65
CA GLN A 18 0.18 -14.57 -12.72
C GLN A 18 1.15 -14.76 -11.54
N ALA A 19 2.35 -14.18 -11.69
CA ALA A 19 3.32 -14.18 -10.61
C ALA A 19 2.73 -13.50 -9.34
N PRO A 20 3.12 -13.97 -8.13
CA PRO A 20 2.73 -13.33 -6.88
C PRO A 20 3.12 -11.85 -6.83
N TYR A 21 2.35 -11.08 -6.07
CA TYR A 21 2.62 -9.68 -5.79
C TYR A 21 3.40 -9.55 -4.49
N VAL A 22 4.31 -8.58 -4.43
CA VAL A 22 4.94 -8.14 -3.18
C VAL A 22 4.31 -6.82 -2.77
N ASN A 23 3.74 -6.80 -1.57
CA ASN A 23 2.99 -5.69 -1.00
C ASN A 23 3.74 -5.11 0.19
N ALA A 24 3.73 -3.79 0.32
CA ALA A 24 4.28 -3.08 1.47
C ALA A 24 3.52 -1.76 1.67
N ALA A 25 3.52 -1.27 2.90
CA ALA A 25 2.95 0.02 3.26
C ALA A 25 4.06 1.00 3.67
N VAL A 26 3.83 2.28 3.39
CA VAL A 26 4.73 3.37 3.76
C VAL A 26 3.92 4.44 4.48
N LEU A 27 4.42 4.88 5.63
CA LEU A 27 3.91 6.05 6.34
C LEU A 27 4.86 7.22 6.12
N LEU A 28 4.32 8.34 5.65
CA LEU A 28 5.07 9.55 5.37
C LEU A 28 4.25 10.78 5.75
N GLU A 29 4.96 11.86 6.04
CA GLU A 29 4.40 13.21 6.10
C GLU A 29 4.63 13.86 4.73
N ALA A 30 3.62 14.56 4.21
CA ALA A 30 3.67 15.20 2.91
C ALA A 30 3.16 16.64 3.02
N ALA A 31 3.92 17.59 2.50
CA ALA A 31 3.48 18.97 2.33
C ALA A 31 2.84 19.18 0.94
N VAL A 32 1.99 18.24 0.52
CA VAL A 32 1.25 18.26 -0.75
C VAL A 32 -0.19 17.85 -0.48
N THR A 33 -1.10 18.36 -1.30
CA THR A 33 -2.52 18.01 -1.20
C THR A 33 -2.78 16.56 -1.63
N PRO A 34 -3.87 15.92 -1.15
CA PRO A 34 -4.29 14.61 -1.64
C PRO A 34 -4.43 14.56 -3.17
N GLU A 35 -4.94 15.62 -3.78
CA GLU A 35 -5.13 15.79 -5.21
C GLU A 35 -3.80 15.80 -5.96
N GLU A 36 -2.80 16.53 -5.47
CA GLU A 36 -1.45 16.55 -6.05
C GLU A 36 -0.76 15.19 -5.90
N LEU A 37 -0.92 14.56 -4.73
CA LEU A 37 -0.34 13.24 -4.46
C LEU A 37 -0.88 12.19 -5.45
N CYS A 38 -2.20 12.12 -5.61
CA CYS A 38 -2.86 11.18 -6.50
C CYS A 38 -2.73 11.54 -7.99
N GLY A 39 -2.77 12.83 -8.32
CA GLY A 39 -2.83 13.31 -9.70
C GLY A 39 -1.46 13.49 -10.36
N GLN A 40 -0.40 13.71 -9.57
CA GLN A 40 0.92 14.08 -10.10
C GLN A 40 2.03 13.23 -9.51
N VAL A 41 2.15 13.17 -8.18
CA VAL A 41 3.30 12.55 -7.51
C VAL A 41 3.32 11.04 -7.74
N ILE A 42 2.24 10.34 -7.39
CA ILE A 42 2.13 8.88 -7.57
C ILE A 42 2.30 8.49 -9.05
N PRO A 43 1.55 9.08 -10.01
CA PRO A 43 1.74 8.74 -11.43
C PRO A 43 3.17 8.97 -11.95
N SER A 44 3.84 10.03 -11.47
CA SER A 44 5.24 10.31 -11.84
C SER A 44 6.21 9.24 -11.33
N ILE A 45 6.03 8.77 -10.09
CA ILE A 45 6.84 7.69 -9.52
C ILE A 45 6.60 6.39 -10.29
N GLU A 46 5.36 6.02 -10.53
CA GLU A 46 5.01 4.81 -11.28
C GLU A 46 5.59 4.82 -12.69
N ALA A 47 5.50 5.95 -13.39
CA ALA A 47 6.09 6.12 -14.72
C ALA A 47 7.62 5.93 -14.70
N ARG A 48 8.30 6.52 -13.71
CA ARG A 48 9.76 6.36 -13.51
C ARG A 48 10.16 4.92 -13.20
N LEU A 49 9.28 4.17 -12.56
CA LEU A 49 9.46 2.74 -12.25
C LEU A 49 8.93 1.81 -13.36
N GLY A 50 8.65 2.37 -14.54
CA GLY A 50 8.36 1.61 -15.74
C GLY A 50 6.94 1.06 -15.82
N ARG A 51 5.98 1.57 -15.02
CA ARG A 51 4.57 1.19 -15.17
C ARG A 51 4.10 1.55 -16.58
N ARG A 52 3.78 0.54 -17.39
CA ARG A 52 3.13 0.69 -18.70
C ARG A 52 1.64 0.43 -18.53
N ARG A 53 0.78 1.40 -18.84
CA ARG A 53 -0.67 1.20 -18.81
C ARG A 53 -1.09 0.56 -20.12
N ASP A 54 -1.56 -0.69 -20.06
CA ASP A 54 -2.29 -1.29 -21.17
C ASP A 54 -3.76 -0.81 -21.11
N PRO A 55 -4.26 -0.05 -22.09
CA PRO A 55 -5.65 0.38 -22.11
C PRO A 55 -6.64 -0.75 -22.40
N LEU A 56 -6.18 -1.91 -22.89
CA LEU A 56 -7.00 -3.08 -23.22
C LEU A 56 -7.05 -4.11 -22.08
N ASP A 57 -6.09 -4.07 -21.15
CA ASP A 57 -6.03 -4.99 -20.02
C ASP A 57 -5.75 -4.25 -18.69
N LYS A 58 -6.82 -4.06 -17.91
CA LYS A 58 -6.75 -3.43 -16.59
C LYS A 58 -5.98 -4.30 -15.57
N TYR A 59 -5.82 -5.60 -15.80
CA TYR A 59 -5.18 -6.56 -14.90
C TYR A 59 -3.82 -7.05 -15.43
N ALA A 60 -3.28 -6.39 -16.47
CA ALA A 60 -1.95 -6.70 -16.97
C ALA A 60 -0.91 -6.56 -15.84
N PRO A 61 0.09 -7.47 -15.75
CA PRO A 61 1.13 -7.41 -14.73
C PRO A 61 1.79 -6.04 -14.70
N ARG A 62 1.79 -5.39 -13.53
CA ARG A 62 2.37 -4.06 -13.34
C ARG A 62 3.69 -4.19 -12.62
N THR A 63 4.70 -3.42 -13.05
CA THR A 63 5.98 -3.36 -12.35
C THR A 63 5.85 -2.77 -10.95
N ILE A 64 4.92 -1.82 -10.77
CA ILE A 64 4.53 -1.26 -9.48
C ILE A 64 3.11 -0.68 -9.56
N ASP A 65 2.39 -0.72 -8.44
CA ASP A 65 1.15 0.00 -8.19
C ASP A 65 1.27 0.72 -6.85
N ILE A 66 0.88 1.99 -6.77
CA ILE A 66 0.91 2.78 -5.53
C ILE A 66 -0.50 3.33 -5.28
N ASP A 67 -1.09 2.88 -4.18
CA ASP A 67 -2.41 3.31 -3.73
C ASP A 67 -2.32 4.15 -2.46
N LEU A 68 -3.15 5.19 -2.39
CA LEU A 68 -3.30 6.03 -1.21
C LEU A 68 -4.41 5.45 -0.33
N SER A 69 -4.04 4.80 0.77
CA SER A 69 -5.01 4.09 1.62
C SER A 69 -5.66 4.95 2.70
N LEU A 70 -4.90 5.86 3.32
CA LEU A 70 -5.32 6.66 4.46
C LEU A 70 -4.71 8.06 4.37
N ILE A 71 -5.45 9.06 4.83
CA ILE A 71 -4.97 10.45 5.00
C ILE A 71 -5.52 10.91 6.35
N ASP A 72 -4.62 11.16 7.30
CA ASP A 72 -4.95 11.60 8.66
C ASP A 72 -6.19 10.88 9.21
N GLN A 73 -7.26 11.59 9.55
CA GLN A 73 -8.55 11.02 9.95
C GLN A 73 -9.65 11.32 8.92
N ASP A 74 -9.26 11.69 7.70
CA ASP A 74 -10.20 12.20 6.72
C ASP A 74 -10.99 11.09 6.03
N THR A 75 -12.22 11.43 5.67
CA THR A 75 -13.03 10.65 4.73
C THR A 75 -13.36 11.53 3.53
N LEU A 76 -12.72 11.27 2.39
CA LEU A 76 -12.84 12.09 1.19
C LEU A 76 -12.77 11.29 -0.11
N GLN A 77 -13.13 11.95 -1.20
CA GLN A 77 -12.99 11.44 -2.55
C GLN A 77 -11.92 12.24 -3.28
N VAL A 78 -10.83 11.59 -3.70
CA VAL A 78 -9.72 12.19 -4.43
C VAL A 78 -9.73 11.66 -5.87
N GLY A 79 -10.31 12.42 -6.78
CA GLY A 79 -10.56 11.94 -8.15
C GLY A 79 -11.44 10.69 -8.13
N HIS A 80 -10.89 9.54 -8.54
CA HIS A 80 -11.60 8.24 -8.54
C HIS A 80 -11.30 7.40 -7.28
N ARG A 81 -10.41 7.84 -6.39
CA ARG A 81 -10.03 7.12 -5.18
C ARG A 81 -10.87 7.59 -3.99
N ARG A 82 -11.36 6.63 -3.20
CA ARG A 82 -12.04 6.89 -1.93
C ARG A 82 -11.04 6.71 -0.80
N ILE A 83 -11.03 7.64 0.14
CA ILE A 83 -10.20 7.60 1.36
C ILE A 83 -11.15 7.55 2.57
N PRO A 84 -10.94 6.65 3.54
CA PRO A 84 -10.05 5.47 3.49
C PRO A 84 -10.34 4.56 2.29
N ASP A 85 -9.30 3.89 1.81
CA ASP A 85 -9.41 2.92 0.72
C ASP A 85 -10.28 1.73 1.17
N PRO A 86 -11.37 1.41 0.44
CA PRO A 86 -12.22 0.26 0.75
C PRO A 86 -11.47 -1.08 0.81
N ASP A 87 -10.37 -1.23 0.07
CA ASP A 87 -9.59 -2.47 0.08
C ASP A 87 -8.89 -2.71 1.42
N LEU A 88 -8.65 -1.67 2.22
CA LEU A 88 -8.18 -1.81 3.60
C LEU A 88 -9.09 -2.70 4.45
N LEU A 89 -10.40 -2.63 4.21
CA LEU A 89 -11.39 -3.40 4.97
C LEU A 89 -11.66 -4.79 4.40
N THR A 90 -11.12 -5.11 3.21
CA THR A 90 -11.47 -6.34 2.49
C THR A 90 -10.26 -7.16 2.04
N ARG A 91 -9.04 -6.61 2.05
CA ARG A 91 -7.81 -7.25 1.55
C ARG A 91 -6.74 -7.34 2.63
N ALA A 92 -6.34 -8.56 2.97
CA ALA A 92 -5.31 -8.81 3.98
C ALA A 92 -3.94 -8.25 3.55
N PHE A 93 -3.60 -8.33 2.25
CA PHE A 93 -2.35 -7.79 1.72
C PHE A 93 -2.27 -6.25 1.77
N VAL A 94 -3.39 -5.56 2.02
CA VAL A 94 -3.43 -4.11 2.31
C VAL A 94 -3.41 -3.88 3.83
N ALA A 95 -4.30 -4.55 4.56
CA ALA A 95 -4.48 -4.34 6.00
C ALA A 95 -3.25 -4.75 6.83
N VAL A 96 -2.61 -5.88 6.52
CA VAL A 96 -1.49 -6.40 7.31
C VAL A 96 -0.27 -5.45 7.25
N PRO A 97 0.23 -5.02 6.07
CA PRO A 97 1.32 -4.05 6.01
C PRO A 97 1.01 -2.73 6.71
N LEU A 98 -0.23 -2.21 6.58
CA LEU A 98 -0.62 -0.96 7.25
C LEU A 98 -0.66 -1.11 8.78
N ALA A 99 -1.15 -2.25 9.29
CA ALA A 99 -1.14 -2.55 10.72
C ALA A 99 0.26 -2.69 11.30
N GLU A 100 1.27 -3.13 10.53
CA GLU A 100 2.66 -3.19 11.01
C GLU A 100 3.24 -1.82 11.34
N ILE A 101 2.84 -0.78 10.61
CA ILE A 101 3.41 0.57 10.75
C ILE A 101 2.55 1.53 11.57
N ALA A 102 1.26 1.22 11.74
CA ALA A 102 0.31 2.05 12.49
C ALA A 102 -0.77 1.17 13.18
N PRO A 103 -0.40 0.25 14.08
CA PRO A 103 -1.32 -0.76 14.62
C PRO A 103 -2.51 -0.15 15.37
N ASP A 104 -2.27 0.96 16.08
CA ASP A 104 -3.26 1.64 16.93
C ASP A 104 -4.07 2.71 16.19
N TYR A 105 -3.83 2.91 14.89
CA TYR A 105 -4.63 3.83 14.09
C TYR A 105 -6.07 3.35 14.05
N VAL A 106 -7.00 4.20 14.49
CA VAL A 106 -8.44 3.93 14.49
C VAL A 106 -9.02 4.33 13.15
N HIS A 107 -9.62 3.38 12.44
CA HIS A 107 -10.25 3.62 11.15
C HIS A 107 -11.49 4.52 11.30
N PRO A 108 -11.56 5.68 10.62
CA PRO A 108 -12.55 6.72 10.93
C PRO A 108 -14.00 6.31 10.63
N GLN A 109 -14.20 5.27 9.80
CA GLN A 109 -15.56 4.81 9.44
C GLN A 109 -16.02 3.60 10.25
N THR A 110 -15.11 2.79 10.81
CA THR A 110 -15.49 1.55 11.50
C THR A 110 -15.23 1.61 13.00
N GLY A 111 -14.31 2.49 13.45
CA GLY A 111 -13.86 2.55 14.83
C GLY A 111 -12.91 1.42 15.24
N ASP A 112 -12.60 0.49 14.34
CA ASP A 112 -11.62 -0.58 14.57
C ASP A 112 -10.20 -0.04 14.40
N THR A 113 -9.24 -0.56 15.15
CA THR A 113 -7.82 -0.33 14.88
C THR A 113 -7.36 -1.10 13.64
N LEU A 114 -6.30 -0.64 12.98
CA LEU A 114 -5.70 -1.39 11.87
C LEU A 114 -5.25 -2.79 12.29
N GLN A 115 -4.76 -2.94 13.52
CA GLN A 115 -4.42 -4.24 14.10
C GLN A 115 -5.65 -5.18 14.15
N GLN A 116 -6.81 -4.68 14.57
CA GLN A 116 -8.06 -5.46 14.61
C GLN A 116 -8.54 -5.82 13.20
N ILE A 117 -8.47 -4.89 12.25
CA ILE A 117 -8.83 -5.13 10.84
C ILE A 117 -7.93 -6.23 10.26
N ALA A 118 -6.61 -6.12 10.42
CA ALA A 118 -5.65 -7.10 9.94
C ALA A 118 -5.87 -8.50 10.56
N GLN A 119 -6.10 -8.58 11.88
CA GLN A 119 -6.38 -9.84 12.57
C GLN A 119 -7.67 -10.50 12.10
N ARG A 120 -8.69 -9.72 11.75
CA ARG A 120 -9.95 -10.21 11.19
C ARG A 120 -9.78 -10.78 9.78
N LEU A 121 -9.01 -10.11 8.92
CA LEU A 121 -8.87 -10.50 7.51
C LEU A 121 -7.87 -11.63 7.29
N ARG A 122 -6.75 -11.63 8.03
CA ARG A 122 -5.62 -12.54 7.78
C ARG A 122 -5.99 -14.03 7.77
N PRO A 123 -6.81 -14.57 8.69
CA PRO A 123 -7.12 -16.00 8.71
C PRO A 123 -8.04 -16.47 7.56
N SER A 124 -8.78 -15.55 6.94
CA SER A 124 -9.81 -15.86 5.93
C SER A 124 -9.36 -15.60 4.50
N GLN A 125 -8.06 -15.36 4.29
CA GLN A 125 -7.49 -14.98 2.99
C GLN A 125 -6.27 -15.83 2.65
N PRO A 126 -5.84 -15.84 1.37
CA PRO A 126 -4.61 -16.51 0.99
C PRO A 126 -3.43 -16.08 1.86
N PRO A 127 -2.48 -17.00 2.14
CA PRO A 127 -1.40 -16.73 3.06
C PRO A 127 -0.51 -15.59 2.55
N LEU A 128 -0.16 -14.70 3.47
CA LEU A 128 0.88 -13.70 3.25
C LEU A 128 2.23 -14.27 3.67
N VAL A 129 3.19 -14.29 2.76
CA VAL A 129 4.53 -14.81 2.97
C VAL A 129 5.50 -13.66 3.14
N LEU A 130 6.19 -13.59 4.29
CA LEU A 130 7.20 -12.57 4.53
C LEU A 130 8.38 -12.74 3.56
N ARG A 131 8.85 -11.64 2.96
CA ARG A 131 10.01 -11.61 2.04
C ARG A 131 11.17 -10.84 2.66
N PRO A 132 11.91 -11.43 3.61
CA PRO A 132 12.92 -10.73 4.42
C PRO A 132 14.06 -10.14 3.58
N GLU A 133 14.40 -10.77 2.46
CA GLU A 133 15.40 -10.28 1.51
C GLU A 133 14.98 -8.97 0.83
N ILE A 134 13.68 -8.77 0.61
CA ILE A 134 13.13 -7.54 0.05
C ILE A 134 12.99 -6.49 1.15
N THR A 135 12.49 -6.88 2.33
CA THR A 135 12.43 -6.00 3.51
C THR A 135 13.80 -5.37 3.79
N ARG A 136 14.87 -6.17 3.82
CA ARG A 136 16.24 -5.67 4.03
C ARG A 136 16.67 -4.65 2.98
N LYS A 137 16.38 -4.89 1.70
CA LYS A 137 16.69 -3.93 0.62
C LYS A 137 15.92 -2.62 0.79
N MET A 138 14.66 -2.69 1.22
CA MET A 138 13.84 -1.51 1.51
C MET A 138 14.43 -0.71 2.69
N ASP A 139 14.89 -1.39 3.75
CA ASP A 139 15.55 -0.76 4.89
C ASP A 139 16.88 -0.09 4.51
N GLU A 140 17.70 -0.76 3.70
CA GLU A 140 18.95 -0.19 3.17
C GLU A 140 18.69 1.05 2.32
N ALA A 141 17.71 1.00 1.41
CA ALA A 141 17.31 2.14 0.58
C ALA A 141 16.77 3.30 1.43
N ARG A 142 15.95 3.00 2.45
CA ARG A 142 15.47 3.98 3.44
C ARG A 142 16.63 4.66 4.15
N ALA A 143 17.59 3.88 4.64
CA ALA A 143 18.75 4.41 5.36
C ALA A 143 19.59 5.33 4.47
N ALA A 144 19.82 4.95 3.21
CA ALA A 144 20.52 5.77 2.23
C ALA A 144 19.79 7.10 1.92
N SER A 145 18.45 7.08 1.88
CA SER A 145 17.64 8.29 1.63
C SER A 145 17.65 9.31 2.77
N LYS A 146 17.89 8.87 4.01
CA LYS A 146 18.02 9.77 5.18
C LYS A 146 19.33 10.56 5.21
N GLY A 147 20.27 10.25 4.31
CA GLY A 147 21.55 10.95 4.15
C GLY A 147 21.60 11.95 2.99
N LEU A 148 20.50 12.16 2.27
CA LEU A 148 20.40 13.23 1.27
C LEU A 148 19.99 14.54 1.97
N PRO A 149 20.66 15.66 1.67
CA PRO A 149 20.40 16.97 2.28
C PRO A 149 18.98 17.49 1.97
#